data_AF-A0A0M1JZ54-F1
#
_entry.id   AF-A0A0M1JZ54-F1
#
_cell.length_a   1.000
_cell.length_b   1.000
_cell.length_c   1.000
_cell.angle_alpha   90.00
_cell.angle_beta   90.00
_cell.angle_gamma   90.00
#
_symmetry.space_group_name_H-M   'P 1'
#
loop_
_entity.id
_entity.type
_entity.pdbx_description
1 polymer ?
#
loop_
_entity_poly.entity_id
_entity_poly.type
_entity_poly.pdbx_seq_one_letter_code
_entity_poly.pdbx_strand_id
1 'polypeptide(L)' 'MPKNIPALKPKQLIKILEKAGCEFYREGKGDHSLYIREFQDLKRIVPIDMGAKEMSPAYVLRIFRQFGFTDEEIEIFIK' A
#
# COMPACT_ATOMS: atom_id res chain seq x y z
N MET A 1 -0.01 17.17 1.51
CA MET A 1 -0.55 15.99 2.20
C MET A 1 -1.85 15.61 1.51
N PRO A 2 -2.05 14.34 1.13
CA PRO A 2 -3.32 13.88 0.59
C PRO A 2 -4.43 14.11 1.61
N LYS A 3 -5.55 14.67 1.16
CA LYS A 3 -6.72 14.90 2.04
C LYS A 3 -7.58 13.63 2.10
N ASN A 4 -8.19 13.37 3.25
CA ASN A 4 -9.21 12.32 3.45
C ASN A 4 -8.75 10.88 3.17
N ILE A 5 -7.58 10.47 3.67
CA ILE A 5 -7.18 9.06 3.63
C ILE A 5 -8.20 8.21 4.44
N PRO A 6 -8.84 7.20 3.83
CA PRO A 6 -9.82 6.36 4.53
C PRO A 6 -9.12 5.27 5.36
N ALA A 7 -9.85 4.74 6.33
CA ALA A 7 -9.51 3.44 6.90
C ALA A 7 -9.84 2.34 5.86
N LEU A 8 -8.98 1.33 5.75
CA LEU A 8 -9.15 0.27 4.75
C LEU A 8 -8.92 -1.11 5.34
N LYS A 9 -9.69 -2.10 4.91
CA LYS A 9 -9.32 -3.50 5.15
C LYS A 9 -8.07 -3.84 4.32
N PRO A 10 -7.21 -4.78 4.76
CA PRO A 10 -6.00 -5.16 4.02
C PRO A 10 -6.29 -5.53 2.55
N LYS A 11 -7.36 -6.29 2.31
CA LYS A 11 -7.80 -6.68 0.96
C LYS A 11 -8.22 -5.51 0.07
N GLN A 12 -8.75 -4.43 0.66
CA GLN A 12 -9.09 -3.22 -0.11
C GLN A 12 -7.84 -2.44 -0.47
N LEU A 13 -6.92 -2.28 0.48
CA LEU A 13 -5.63 -1.63 0.24
C LEU A 13 -4.84 -2.34 -0.86
N ILE A 14 -4.76 -3.68 -0.81
CA ILE A 14 -4.08 -4.48 -1.84
C ILE A 14 -4.66 -4.23 -3.22
N LYS A 15 -5.99 -4.28 -3.38
CA LYS A 15 -6.62 -4.04 -4.69
C LYS A 15 -6.30 -2.67 -5.27
N ILE A 16 -6.16 -1.66 -4.41
CA ILE A 16 -5.77 -0.31 -4.83
C ILE A 16 -4.31 -0.31 -5.26
N LEU A 17 -3.43 -0.92 -4.45
CA LEU A 17 -2.00 -1.02 -4.76
C LEU A 17 -1.73 -1.80 -6.06
N GLU A 18 -2.46 -2.89 -6.29
CA GLU A 18 -2.39 -3.68 -7.54
C GLU A 18 -2.78 -2.83 -8.76
N LYS A 19 -3.87 -2.07 -8.67
CA LYS A 19 -4.26 -1.10 -9.71
C LYS A 19 -3.22 0.00 -9.91
N ALA A 20 -2.48 0.34 -8.87
CA ALA A 20 -1.42 1.35 -8.88
C ALA A 20 -0.05 0.79 -9.32
N GLY A 21 0.00 -0.47 -9.77
CA GLY A 21 1.20 -1.12 -10.29
C GLY A 21 2.10 -1.77 -9.23
N CYS A 22 1.59 -2.01 -8.03
CA CYS A 22 2.27 -2.88 -7.08
C CYS A 22 1.92 -4.35 -7.34
N GLU A 23 2.85 -5.25 -7.11
CA GLU A 23 2.66 -6.68 -7.34
C GLU A 23 2.92 -7.46 -6.06
N PHE A 24 2.28 -8.62 -5.92
CA PHE A 24 2.61 -9.55 -4.85
C PHE A 24 4.02 -10.12 -5.08
N TYR A 25 4.86 -10.09 -4.05
CA TYR A 25 6.21 -10.63 -4.13
C TYR A 25 6.31 -12.01 -3.46
N ARG A 26 5.97 -12.09 -2.17
CA ARG A 26 5.99 -13.33 -1.38
C ARG A 26 5.30 -13.15 -0.04
N GLU A 27 4.99 -14.27 0.61
CA GLU A 27 4.61 -14.25 2.02
C GLU A 27 5.79 -13.88 2.93
N GLY A 28 5.48 -13.13 3.98
CA GLY A 28 6.38 -12.71 5.04
C GLY A 28 6.33 -13.62 6.26
N LYS A 29 6.81 -13.11 7.40
CA LYS A 29 6.67 -13.79 8.69
C LYS A 29 5.30 -13.48 9.30
N GLY A 30 4.64 -14.50 9.85
CA GLY A 30 3.30 -14.36 10.42
C GLY A 30 2.30 -13.95 9.36
N ASP A 31 1.37 -13.07 9.71
CA ASP A 31 0.29 -12.65 8.81
C ASP A 31 0.68 -11.50 7.87
N HIS A 32 1.96 -11.35 7.51
CA HIS A 32 2.38 -10.29 6.58
C HIS A 32 2.58 -10.84 5.19
N SER A 33 2.09 -10.13 4.18
CA SER A 33 2.44 -10.37 2.78
C SER A 33 3.31 -9.23 2.27
N LEU A 34 4.36 -9.54 1.51
CA LEU A 34 5.25 -8.53 0.93
C LEU A 34 4.81 -8.23 -0.49
N TYR A 35 4.65 -6.94 -0.77
CA TYR A 35 4.34 -6.41 -2.10
C TYR A 35 5.51 -5.57 -2.59
N ILE A 36 5.61 -5.43 -3.90
CA ILE A 36 6.68 -4.73 -4.59
C ILE A 36 6.13 -3.67 -5.53
N ARG A 37 6.84 -2.55 -5.66
CA ARG A 37 6.68 -1.60 -6.76
C ARG A 37 8.05 -1.33 -7.37
N GLU A 38 8.16 -1.42 -8.69
CA GLU A 38 9.35 -1.04 -9.45
C GLU A 38 9.07 0.31 -10.14
N PHE A 39 9.85 1.34 -9.79
CA PHE A 39 9.69 2.69 -10.33
C PHE A 39 11.04 3.39 -10.44
N GLN A 40 11.36 3.94 -11.62
CA GLN A 40 12.65 4.63 -11.89
C GLN A 40 13.86 3.81 -11.44
N ASP A 41 13.91 2.53 -11.84
CA ASP A 41 14.96 1.56 -11.47
C ASP A 41 15.10 1.28 -9.97
N LEU A 42 14.18 1.79 -9.15
CA LEU A 42 14.12 1.53 -7.71
C LEU A 42 13.05 0.49 -7.42
N LYS A 43 13.50 -0.59 -6.80
CA LYS A 43 12.67 -1.68 -6.28
C LYS A 43 12.32 -1.42 -4.83
N ARG A 44 11.03 -1.19 -4.55
CA ARG A 44 10.53 -0.95 -3.19
C ARG A 44 9.69 -2.12 -2.74
N ILE A 45 10.07 -2.75 -1.63
CA ILE A 45 9.36 -3.89 -1.05
C ILE A 45 8.76 -3.45 0.27
N VAL A 46 7.45 -3.68 0.45
CA VAL A 46 6.72 -3.24 1.64
C VAL A 46 5.88 -4.39 2.19
N PRO A 47 6.00 -4.71 3.49
CA PRO A 47 5.12 -5.67 4.14
C PRO A 47 3.76 -5.04 4.46
N ILE A 48 2.69 -5.79 4.21
CA ILE A 48 1.31 -5.43 4.56
C ILE A 48 0.79 -6.48 5.54
N ASP A 49 0.34 -6.04 6.71
CA ASP A 49 -0.30 -6.89 7.69
C ASP A 49 -1.69 -7.34 7.19
N MET A 50 -1.83 -8.64 6.94
CA MET A 50 -3.05 -9.29 6.46
C MET A 50 -3.95 -9.76 7.60
N GLY A 51 -3.44 -9.81 8.83
CA GLY A 51 -4.20 -10.16 10.02
C GLY A 51 -5.03 -9.00 10.57
N ALA A 52 -4.68 -7.76 10.19
CA ALA A 52 -5.42 -6.58 10.60
C ALA A 52 -6.88 -6.61 10.11
N LYS A 53 -7.83 -6.38 11.03
CA LYS A 53 -9.25 -6.23 10.67
C LYS A 53 -9.48 -4.97 9.83
N GLU A 54 -8.77 -3.90 10.14
CA GLU A 54 -8.83 -2.59 9.48
C GLU A 54 -7.52 -1.83 9.71
N MET A 55 -7.06 -1.12 8.69
CA MET A 55 -5.90 -0.26 8.70
C MET A 55 -6.32 1.19 8.91
N SER A 56 -5.68 1.86 9.86
CA SER A 56 -5.93 3.28 10.10
C SER A 56 -5.50 4.13 8.90
N PRO A 57 -6.10 5.32 8.71
CA PRO A 57 -5.67 6.27 7.69
C PRO A 57 -4.15 6.54 7.68
N ALA A 58 -3.55 6.64 8.86
CA ALA A 58 -2.11 6.85 9.01
C ALA A 58 -1.30 5.65 8.50
N TYR A 59 -1.76 4.43 8.76
CA TYR A 59 -1.14 3.21 8.23
C TYR A 59 -1.24 3.15 6.71
N VAL A 60 -2.44 3.40 6.16
CA VAL A 60 -2.69 3.44 4.71
C VAL A 60 -1.74 4.43 4.04
N LEU A 61 -1.69 5.67 4.53
CA LEU A 61 -0.78 6.70 4.01
C LEU A 61 0.68 6.24 4.08
N ARG A 62 1.10 5.64 5.20
CA ARG A 62 2.47 5.14 5.37
C ARG A 62 2.84 4.09 4.33
N ILE A 63 1.94 3.16 4.00
CA ILE A 63 2.20 2.13 2.98
C ILE A 63 2.43 2.79 1.61
N PHE A 64 1.58 3.72 1.21
CA PHE A 64 1.78 4.46 -0.05
C PHE A 64 3.13 5.19 -0.07
N ARG A 65 3.54 5.82 1.04
CA ARG A 65 4.86 6.49 1.12
C ARG A 65 6.03 5.52 1.03
N GLN A 66 5.92 4.34 1.64
CA GLN A 66 6.96 3.31 1.56
C GLN A 66 7.15 2.84 0.11
N PHE A 67 6.05 2.70 -0.66
CA PHE A 67 6.09 2.45 -2.10
C PHE A 67 6.48 3.67 -2.96
N GLY A 68 6.64 4.84 -2.35
CA GLY A 68 7.11 6.04 -3.04
C GLY A 68 6.05 6.76 -3.85
N PHE A 69 4.77 6.59 -3.51
CA PHE A 69 3.71 7.34 -4.16
C PHE A 69 3.75 8.82 -3.76
N THR A 70 3.54 9.71 -4.74
CA THR A 70 3.37 11.15 -4.52
C THR A 70 1.99 11.48 -3.97
N ASP A 71 1.77 12.71 -3.54
CA ASP A 71 0.46 13.14 -3.02
C ASP A 71 -0.62 13.01 -4.09
N GLU A 72 -0.28 13.40 -5.32
CA GLU A 72 -1.17 13.37 -6.49
C GLU A 72 -1.55 11.93 -6.86
N GLU A 73 -0.57 11.01 -6.88
CA GLU A 73 -0.86 9.59 -7.13
C GLU A 73 -1.79 9.01 -6.06
N ILE A 74 -1.53 9.32 -4.79
CA ILE A 74 -2.35 8.85 -3.67
C ILE A 74 -3.79 9.35 -3.82
N GLU A 75 -3.98 10.63 -4.15
CA GLU A 75 -5.32 11.21 -4.36
C GLU A 75 -6.07 10.58 -5.53
N ILE A 76 -5.37 10.15 -6.59
CA ILE A 76 -5.97 9.44 -7.73
C ILE A 76 -6.47 8.04 -7.33
N PHE A 77 -5.67 7.30 -6.56
CA PHE A 77 -5.95 5.89 -6.27
C PHE A 77 -6.88 5.67 -5.07
N ILE A 78 -7.03 6.65 -4.18
CA ILE A 78 -7.87 6.57 -2.98
C ILE A 78 -9.30 7.08 -3.21
N LYS A 79 -9.55 7.77 -4.33
CA LYS A 79 -10.87 8.31 -4.70
C LYS A 79 -11.86 7.23 -5.11
#